data_AF-A0A174SN93-F1
#
_entry.id   AF-A0A174SN93-F1
#
_cell.length_a   1.000
_cell.length_b   1.000
_cell.length_c   1.000
_cell.angle_alpha   90.00
_cell.angle_beta   90.00
_cell.angle_gamma   90.00
#
_symmetry.space_group_name_H-M   'P 1'
#
loop_
_entity.id
_entity.type
_entity.pdbx_description
1 polymer ?
#
loop_
_entity_poly.entity_id
_entity_poly.type
_entity_poly.pdbx_seq_one_letter_code
_entity_poly.pdbx_strand_id
1 'polypeptide(L)' 'MAKRKLNYRFHNPNPVEVTADYILKVMIEANTEKVEKILRENMVQMEVNECELG' A
#
# COMPACT_ATOMS: atom_id res chain seq x y z
N MET A 1 29.31 17.29 34.86
CA MET A 1 29.51 16.80 33.47
C MET A 1 28.72 17.69 32.52
N ALA A 2 29.35 18.23 31.47
CA ALA A 2 28.65 19.02 30.48
C ALA A 2 27.65 18.15 29.71
N LYS A 3 26.41 18.62 29.54
CA LYS A 3 25.33 17.91 28.84
C LYS A 3 25.70 17.82 27.34
N ARG A 4 26.05 16.62 26.87
CA ARG A 4 26.38 16.39 25.45
C ARG A 4 25.10 16.36 24.63
N LYS A 5 25.03 17.17 23.56
CA LYS A 5 23.92 17.15 22.61
C LYS A 5 24.06 15.91 21.73
N LEU A 6 23.09 15.00 21.81
CA LEU A 6 23.01 13.84 20.92
C LEU A 6 22.28 14.27 19.64
N ASN A 7 22.91 14.02 18.48
CA ASN A 7 22.34 14.34 17.18
C ASN A 7 21.92 13.03 16.49
N TYR A 8 20.62 12.80 16.38
CA TYR A 8 20.07 11.68 15.63
C TYR A 8 19.89 12.09 14.17
N ARG A 9 20.37 11.24 13.26
CA ARG A 9 20.15 11.38 11.81
C ARG A 9 19.81 10.01 11.25
N PHE A 10 18.68 9.93 10.54
CA PHE A 10 18.34 8.76 9.75
C PHE A 10 18.87 8.98 8.34
N HIS A 11 19.86 8.17 7.96
CA HIS A 11 20.38 8.15 6.60
C HIS A 11 19.66 7.05 5.84
N ASN A 12 19.08 7.41 4.69
CA ASN A 12 18.66 6.42 3.72
C ASN A 12 19.86 6.11 2.82
N PRO A 13 20.43 4.89 2.88
CA PRO A 13 21.57 4.51 2.04
C PRO A 13 21.15 4.24 0.59
N ASN A 14 19.85 4.06 0.33
CA ASN A 14 19.34 3.72 -0.98
C ASN A 14 19.17 4.99 -1.84
N PRO A 15 19.44 4.90 -3.15
CA PRO A 15 18.99 5.91 -4.11
C PRO A 15 17.49 6.17 -3.99
N VAL A 16 17.07 7.37 -4.39
CA VAL A 16 15.66 7.79 -4.27
C VAL A 16 14.75 6.88 -5.09
N GLU A 17 15.21 6.49 -6.27
CA GLU A 17 14.52 5.62 -7.23
C GLU A 17 14.28 4.24 -6.61
N VAL A 18 15.33 3.64 -6.06
CA VAL A 18 15.26 2.33 -5.39
C VAL A 18 14.32 2.37 -4.19
N THR A 19 14.36 3.47 -3.43
CA THR A 19 13.48 3.65 -2.27
C THR A 19 12.02 3.77 -2.71
N ALA A 20 11.75 4.52 -3.79
CA ALA A 20 10.42 4.66 -4.34
C ALA A 20 9.86 3.30 -4.80
N ASP A 21 10.68 2.50 -5.49
CA ASP A 21 10.30 1.16 -5.93
C ASP A 21 9.95 0.24 -4.75
N TYR A 22 10.74 0.26 -3.67
CA TYR A 22 10.43 -0.51 -2.47
C TYR A 22 9.14 -0.06 -1.79
N ILE A 23 8.92 1.25 -1.67
CA ILE A 23 7.69 1.79 -1.09
C ILE A 23 6.49 1.37 -1.93
N LEU A 24 6.58 1.48 -3.25
CA LEU A 24 5.53 1.07 -4.17
C LEU A 24 5.21 -0.41 -4.02
N LYS A 25 6.24 -1.26 -3.97
CA LYS A 25 6.06 -2.71 -3.76
C LYS A 25 5.30 -3.01 -2.47
N VAL A 26 5.68 -2.38 -1.35
CA VAL A 26 4.99 -2.55 -0.06
C VAL A 26 3.54 -2.08 -0.14
N MET A 27 3.28 -0.95 -0.80
CA MET A 27 1.92 -0.44 -0.97
C MET A 27 1.05 -1.37 -1.82
N ILE A 28 1.61 -2.00 -2.84
CA ILE A 28 0.90 -2.98 -3.66
C ILE A 28 0.60 -4.22 -2.81
N GLU A 29 1.63 -4.80 -2.17
CA GLU A 29 1.50 -6.01 -1.36
C GLU A 29 0.47 -5.85 -0.23
N ALA A 30 0.50 -4.72 0.48
CA ALA A 30 -0.43 -4.43 1.57
C ALA A 30 -1.88 -4.25 1.09
N ASN A 31 -2.10 -3.90 -0.19
CA ASN A 31 -3.43 -3.64 -0.73
C ASN A 31 -4.00 -4.82 -1.55
N THR A 32 -3.22 -5.87 -1.82
CA THR A 32 -3.64 -7.02 -2.65
C THR A 32 -4.98 -7.60 -2.18
N GLU A 33 -5.10 -7.96 -0.91
CA GLU A 33 -6.34 -8.57 -0.37
C GLU A 33 -7.55 -7.64 -0.47
N LYS A 34 -7.33 -6.34 -0.23
CA LYS A 34 -8.38 -5.34 -0.33
C LYS A 34 -8.88 -5.20 -1.76
N VAL A 35 -7.97 -5.16 -2.73
CA VAL A 35 -8.31 -5.11 -4.15
C VAL A 35 -9.05 -6.37 -4.57
N GLU A 36 -8.58 -7.55 -4.20
CA GLU A 36 -9.27 -8.81 -4.52
C GLU A 36 -10.67 -8.89 -3.93
N LYS A 37 -10.83 -8.44 -2.68
CA LYS A 37 -12.14 -8.39 -2.02
C LYS A 37 -13.10 -7.47 -2.78
N ILE A 38 -12.66 -6.27 -3.10
CA ILE A 38 -13.46 -5.29 -3.87
C ILE A 38 -13.83 -5.87 -5.24
N LEU A 39 -12.90 -6.54 -5.93
CA LEU A 39 -13.19 -7.20 -7.21
C LEU A 39 -14.28 -8.27 -7.06
N ARG A 40 -14.15 -9.16 -6.07
CA ARG A 40 -15.17 -10.19 -5.80
C ARG A 40 -16.53 -9.60 -5.47
N GLU A 41 -16.58 -8.58 -4.61
CA GLU A 41 -17.82 -7.89 -4.25
C GLU A 41 -18.47 -7.21 -5.46
N ASN A 42 -17.69 -6.56 -6.32
CA ASN A 42 -18.22 -5.94 -7.53
C ASN A 42 -18.75 -6.97 -8.54
N MET A 43 -18.10 -8.13 -8.69
CA MET A 43 -18.59 -9.20 -9.56
C MET A 43 -19.95 -9.71 -9.08
N VAL A 44 -20.09 -9.98 -7.78
CA VAL A 44 -21.37 -10.40 -7.18
C VAL A 44 -22.43 -9.31 -7.36
N GLN A 45 -22.08 -8.03 -7.15
CA GLN A 45 -23.02 -6.93 -7.35
C GLN A 45 -23.47 -6.81 -8.81
N MET A 46 -22.58 -7.04 -9.78
CA MET A 46 -22.93 -7.05 -11.20
C MET A 46 -23.92 -8.17 -11.53
N GLU A 47 -23.69 -9.38 -11.02
CA GLU A 47 -24.59 -10.53 -11.22
C GLU A 47 -25.99 -10.27 -10.61
N VAL A 48 -26.04 -9.65 -9.42
CA VAL A 48 -27.31 -9.27 -8.78
C VAL A 48 -28.03 -8.21 -9.60
N ASN A 49 -27.32 -7.18 -10.07
CA ASN A 49 -27.91 -6.12 -10.89
C ASN A 49 -28.46 -6.67 -12.24
N GLU A 50 -27.80 -7.66 -12.84
CA GLU A 50 -28.28 -8.31 -14.06
C GLU A 50 -29.56 -9.13 -13.81
N CYS A 51 -29.68 -9.78 -12.64
CA CYS A 51 -30.89 -10.51 -12.25
C CYS A 51 -32.08 -9.60 -11.93
N GLU A 52 -31.85 -8.38 -11.45
CA GLU A 52 -32.93 -7.42 -11.11
C GLU A 52 -33.48 -6.66 -12.32
N LEU A 53 -32.76 -6.68 -13.45
CA LEU A 53 -33.14 -6.02 -14.70
C LEU A 53 -33.81 -6.95 -15.73
N GLY A 54 -33.87 -8.26 -15.45
CA GLY A 54 -34.53 -9.28 -16.28
C GLY A 54 -35.92 -9.66 -15.78
#